data_AF-A0A3N6CMR3-F1
#
_entry.id   AF-A0A3N6CMR3-F1
#
_cell.length_a   1.000
_cell.length_b   1.000
_cell.length_c   1.000
_cell.angle_alpha   90.00
_cell.angle_beta   90.00
_cell.angle_gamma   90.00
#
_symmetry.space_group_name_H-M   'P 1'
#
loop_
_entity.id
_entity.type
_entity.pdbx_description
1 polymer ?
#
loop_
_entity_poly.entity_id
_entity_poly.type
_entity_poly.pdbx_seq_one_letter_code
_entity_poly.pdbx_strand_id
1 'polypeptide(L)'
;MTPAEGLRAHLDLQGGRPNGALMPIHWGTFNLAPHPWAEPAEWMKDVAEEAGQPVAFPRAGEPFEPAGELPSEAWWRGVSAPLAHAWRRPEVAEAAPPVHREEVDLAGER
;
A
#
# COMPACT_ATOMS: atom_id res chain seq x y z
N MET A 1 -8.78 7.15 -2.31
CA MET A 1 -7.60 6.67 -1.58
C MET A 1 -6.50 6.41 -2.59
N THR A 2 -5.35 7.04 -2.42
CA THR A 2 -4.16 6.76 -3.22
C THR A 2 -3.49 5.46 -2.76
N PRO A 3 -2.63 4.83 -3.58
CA PRO A 3 -1.80 3.70 -3.15
C PRO A 3 -0.98 3.97 -1.88
N ALA A 4 -0.39 5.17 -1.76
CA ALA A 4 0.37 5.56 -0.56
C ALA A 4 -0.51 5.65 0.70
N GLU A 5 -1.71 6.19 0.58
CA GLU A 5 -2.70 6.21 1.67
C GLU A 5 -3.17 4.80 2.04
N GLY A 6 -3.34 3.92 1.05
CA GLY A 6 -3.70 2.52 1.27
C GLY A 6 -2.61 1.74 2.01
N LEU A 7 -1.34 1.95 1.65
CA LEU A 7 -0.21 1.39 2.38
C LEU A 7 -0.15 1.92 3.82
N ARG A 8 -0.33 3.23 4.02
CA ARG A 8 -0.38 3.83 5.36
C ARG A 8 -1.46 3.17 6.22
N ALA A 9 -2.68 3.05 5.68
CA ALA A 9 -3.79 2.42 6.39
C ALA A 9 -3.47 0.95 6.76
N HIS A 10 -2.82 0.19 5.87
CA HIS A 10 -2.36 -1.16 6.19
C HIS A 10 -1.36 -1.17 7.35
N LEU A 11 -0.31 -0.33 7.30
CA LEU A 11 0.70 -0.25 8.34
C LEU A 11 0.10 0.15 9.70
N ASP A 12 -0.85 1.08 9.71
CA ASP A 12 -1.53 1.52 10.93
C ASP A 12 -2.28 0.34 11.60
N LEU A 13 -2.93 -0.51 10.80
CA LEU A 13 -3.57 -1.75 11.28
C LEU A 13 -2.57 -2.79 11.80
N GLN A 14 -1.33 -2.75 11.32
CA GLN A 14 -0.24 -3.65 11.72
C GLN A 14 0.64 -3.11 12.86
N GLY A 15 0.21 -2.05 13.55
CA GLY A 15 0.98 -1.44 14.64
C GLY A 15 2.16 -0.59 14.16
N GLY A 16 2.05 0.00 12.98
CA GLY A 16 3.02 0.91 12.38
C GLY A 16 4.26 0.23 11.79
N ARG A 17 4.27 -1.11 11.69
CA ARG A 17 5.41 -1.88 11.17
C ARG A 17 4.99 -2.75 9.99
N PRO A 18 5.86 -2.93 8.99
CA PRO A 18 5.58 -3.81 7.86
C PRO A 18 5.44 -5.25 8.35
N ASN A 19 4.25 -5.83 8.20
CA ASN A 19 3.97 -7.25 8.41
C ASN A 19 2.65 -7.64 7.73
N GLY A 20 2.38 -8.95 7.67
CA GLY A 20 1.23 -9.50 6.95
C GLY A 20 1.33 -9.29 5.43
N ALA A 21 0.41 -9.91 4.69
CA ALA A 21 0.29 -9.70 3.25
C ALA A 21 -0.68 -8.54 2.98
N LEU A 22 -0.26 -7.59 2.14
CA LEU A 22 -1.14 -6.56 1.56
C LEU A 22 -1.53 -7.00 0.14
N MET A 23 -2.81 -6.94 -0.19
CA MET A 23 -3.30 -7.15 -1.56
C MET A 23 -4.12 -5.92 -2.00
N PRO A 24 -3.63 -5.12 -2.97
CA PRO A 24 -4.41 -4.01 -3.49
C PRO A 24 -5.63 -4.53 -4.25
N ILE A 25 -6.78 -3.92 -3.98
CA ILE A 25 -8.06 -4.17 -4.66
C ILE A 25 -8.54 -2.88 -5.33
N HIS A 26 -9.69 -2.93 -6.00
CA HIS A 26 -10.27 -1.79 -6.73
C HIS A 26 -9.39 -1.24 -7.87
N TRP A 27 -8.55 -2.10 -8.46
CA TRP A 27 -7.68 -1.79 -9.58
C TRP A 27 -7.81 -2.86 -10.70
N GLY A 28 -7.45 -2.51 -11.93
CA GLY A 28 -7.27 -3.48 -13.03
C GLY A 28 -8.52 -3.93 -13.78
N THR A 29 -9.73 -3.63 -13.29
CA THR A 29 -10.99 -4.10 -13.92
C THR A 29 -11.76 -3.01 -14.67
N PHE A 30 -11.92 -1.82 -14.10
CA PHE A 30 -12.71 -0.72 -14.68
C PHE A 30 -11.92 0.58 -14.70
N ASN A 31 -12.14 1.41 -15.73
CA ASN A 31 -11.59 2.74 -15.80
C ASN A 31 -12.54 3.75 -15.12
N LEU A 32 -12.28 4.06 -13.85
CA LEU A 32 -13.13 4.93 -13.03
C LEU A 32 -12.46 6.27 -12.66
N ALA A 33 -11.26 6.53 -13.17
CA ALA A 33 -10.49 7.74 -12.87
C ALA A 33 -9.54 8.10 -14.03
N PRO A 34 -9.18 9.38 -14.22
CA PRO A 34 -8.42 9.85 -15.38
C PRO A 34 -6.90 9.62 -15.24
N HIS A 35 -6.48 8.38 -15.00
CA HIS A 35 -5.08 7.95 -15.01
C HIS A 35 -4.93 6.66 -15.84
N PRO A 36 -3.73 6.34 -16.35
CA PRO A 36 -3.45 5.03 -16.95
C PRO A 36 -3.83 3.90 -15.99
N TRP A 37 -4.47 2.85 -16.51
CA TRP A 37 -5.01 1.79 -15.66
C TRP A 37 -3.93 1.07 -14.83
N ALA A 38 -2.70 0.96 -15.33
CA ALA A 38 -1.59 0.29 -14.64
C ALA A 38 -0.89 1.17 -13.58
N GLU A 39 -1.16 2.48 -13.59
CA GLU A 39 -0.50 3.45 -12.71
C GLU A 39 -0.67 3.14 -11.20
N PRO A 40 -1.85 2.75 -10.67
CA PRO A 40 -2.00 2.49 -9.24
C PRO A 40 -1.22 1.28 -8.73
N ALA A 41 -1.09 0.22 -9.53
CA ALA A 41 -0.31 -0.95 -9.14
C ALA A 41 1.19 -0.67 -9.17
N GLU A 42 1.65 0.08 -10.18
CA GLU A 42 3.02 0.55 -10.25
C GLU A 42 3.37 1.41 -9.02
N TRP A 43 2.52 2.38 -8.69
CA TRP A 43 2.71 3.23 -7.52
C TRP A 43 2.65 2.44 -6.21
N MET A 44 1.69 1.52 -6.02
CA MET A 44 1.63 0.64 -4.84
C MET A 44 2.91 -0.17 -4.67
N LYS A 45 3.44 -0.73 -5.77
CA LYS A 45 4.67 -1.51 -5.75
C LYS A 45 5.85 -0.65 -5.27
N ASP A 46 6.02 0.54 -5.82
CA ASP A 46 7.09 1.47 -5.43
C ASP A 46 7.02 1.82 -3.93
N VAL A 47 5.86 2.26 -3.42
CA VAL A 47 5.75 2.68 -2.01
C VAL A 47 5.89 1.50 -1.04
N ALA A 48 5.44 0.31 -1.44
CA ALA A 48 5.56 -0.86 -0.60
C ALA A 48 6.99 -1.42 -0.57
N GLU A 49 7.72 -1.37 -1.68
CA GLU A 49 9.15 -1.67 -1.72
C GLU A 49 9.95 -0.73 -0.82
N GLU A 50 9.66 0.58 -0.88
CA GLU A 50 10.28 1.58 0.00
C GLU A 50 10.00 1.30 1.49
N ALA A 51 8.77 0.87 1.81
CA ALA A 51 8.40 0.54 3.18
C ALA A 51 8.83 -0.87 3.63
N GLY A 52 9.34 -1.73 2.73
CA GLY A 52 9.61 -3.14 3.02
C GLY A 52 8.35 -3.95 3.36
N GLN A 53 7.19 -3.55 2.86
CA GLN A 53 5.91 -4.23 3.08
C GLN A 53 5.70 -5.34 2.03
N PRO A 54 5.45 -6.60 2.44
CA PRO A 54 5.03 -7.65 1.51
C PRO A 54 3.70 -7.31 0.83
N VAL A 55 3.69 -7.33 -0.51
CA VAL A 55 2.49 -7.08 -1.33
C VAL A 55 2.32 -8.20 -2.35
N ALA A 56 1.09 -8.70 -2.44
CA ALA A 56 0.66 -9.64 -3.46
C ALA A 56 -0.07 -8.88 -4.59
N PHE A 57 0.36 -9.14 -5.82
CA PHE A 57 -0.24 -8.70 -7.07
C PHE A 57 -0.65 -9.91 -7.94
N PRO A 58 -1.61 -10.73 -7.49
CA PRO A 58 -2.08 -11.86 -8.28
C PRO A 58 -2.63 -11.40 -9.63
N ARG A 59 -2.45 -12.23 -10.67
CA ARG A 59 -3.20 -12.06 -11.92
C ARG A 59 -4.68 -12.28 -11.67
N ALA A 60 -5.53 -11.78 -12.56
CA ALA A 60 -6.97 -11.96 -12.44
C ALA A 60 -7.33 -13.47 -12.40
N GLY A 61 -7.88 -13.92 -11.26
CA GLY A 61 -8.24 -15.32 -11.03
C GLY A 61 -7.11 -16.20 -10.49
N GLU A 62 -5.91 -15.68 -10.26
CA GLU A 62 -4.79 -16.42 -9.66
C GLU A 62 -4.99 -16.60 -8.14
N PRO A 63 -5.06 -17.84 -7.62
CA PRO A 63 -5.12 -18.09 -6.19
C PRO A 63 -3.72 -18.01 -5.56
N PHE A 64 -3.64 -17.58 -4.30
CA PHE A 64 -2.42 -17.64 -3.51
C PHE A 64 -2.76 -17.77 -2.01
N GLU A 65 -1.80 -18.25 -1.23
CA GLU A 65 -1.90 -18.35 0.23
C GLU A 65 -1.16 -17.16 0.89
N PRO A 66 -1.80 -16.37 1.76
CA PRO A 66 -1.16 -15.20 2.40
C PRO A 66 0.07 -15.54 3.26
N ALA A 67 0.14 -16.77 3.78
CA ALA A 67 1.27 -17.26 4.56
C ALA A 67 2.37 -17.93 3.70
N GLY A 68 2.13 -18.04 2.39
CA GLY A 68 3.04 -18.66 1.43
C GLY A 68 3.86 -17.64 0.64
N GLU A 69 4.28 -18.06 -0.55
CA GLU A 69 4.93 -17.18 -1.51
C GLU A 69 3.90 -16.22 -2.11
N LEU A 70 4.16 -14.92 -2.01
CA LEU A 70 3.27 -13.89 -2.55
C LEU A 70 3.58 -13.67 -4.04
N PRO A 71 2.55 -13.65 -4.92
CA PRO A 71 2.75 -13.30 -6.32
C PRO A 71 3.12 -11.81 -6.42
N SER A 72 4.41 -11.48 -6.47
CA SER A 72 4.90 -10.10 -6.41
C SER A 72 5.31 -9.52 -7.77
N GLU A 73 5.11 -10.29 -8.85
CA GLU A 73 5.41 -9.89 -10.21
C GLU A 73 4.54 -8.71 -10.68
N ALA A 74 5.18 -7.73 -11.33
CA ALA A 74 4.51 -6.59 -11.94
C ALA A 74 3.92 -6.95 -13.32
N TRP A 75 3.01 -7.94 -13.36
CA TRP A 75 2.50 -8.52 -14.60
C TRP A 75 1.83 -7.51 -15.55
N TRP A 76 1.29 -6.41 -15.01
CA TRP A 76 0.67 -5.34 -15.79
C TRP A 76 1.66 -4.69 -16.76
N ARG A 77 2.96 -4.63 -16.42
CA ARG A 77 3.99 -4.04 -17.29
C ARG A 77 4.09 -4.74 -18.65
N GLY A 78 3.72 -6.02 -18.73
CA GLY A 78 3.72 -6.79 -19.98
C GLY A 78 2.48 -6.57 -20.86
N VAL A 79 1.43 -5.93 -20.34
CA VAL A 79 0.14 -5.74 -21.04
C VAL A 79 -0.34 -4.29 -21.06
N SER A 80 0.34 -3.39 -20.35
CA SER A 80 0.07 -1.95 -20.39
C SER A 80 0.93 -1.25 -21.43
N ALA A 81 0.47 -0.10 -21.91
CA ALA A 81 1.38 0.86 -22.53
C ALA A 81 2.44 1.29 -21.49
N PRO A 82 3.63 1.76 -21.93
CA PRO A 82 4.63 2.32 -21.02
C PRO A 82 4.02 3.44 -20.17
N LEU A 83 4.24 3.37 -18.85
CA LEU A 83 3.83 4.43 -17.94
C LEU A 83 4.88 5.54 -17.99
N ALA A 84 4.49 6.71 -18.50
CA ALA A 84 5.32 7.91 -18.44
C ALA A 84 5.03 8.62 -17.11
N HIS A 85 5.50 8.09 -15.98
CA HIS A 85 5.26 8.72 -14.68
C HIS A 85 6.56 9.09 -13.97
N ALA A 86 6.71 10.38 -13.64
CA ALA A 86 7.79 10.92 -12.82
C ALA A 86 7.25 11.15 -11.41
N TRP A 87 7.08 10.08 -10.62
CA TRP A 87 6.62 10.25 -9.25
C TRP A 87 7.70 11.00 -8.49
N ARG A 88 7.41 12.24 -8.06
CA ARG A 88 8.19 12.88 -7.01
C ARG A 88 8.09 11.97 -5.79
N ARG A 89 9.21 11.40 -5.36
CA ARG A 89 9.31 10.77 -4.04
C ARG A 89 8.67 11.75 -3.05
N PRO A 90 7.67 11.34 -2.24
CA PRO A 90 7.33 12.17 -1.10
C PRO A 90 8.64 12.31 -0.32
N GLU A 91 9.12 13.53 -0.20
CA GLU A 91 10.15 13.87 0.77
C GLU A 91 9.68 13.23 2.07
N VAL A 92 10.46 12.25 2.57
CA VAL A 92 10.13 11.39 3.71
C VAL A 92 9.31 12.21 4.67
N ALA A 93 8.00 11.94 4.74
CA ALA A 93 7.09 12.72 5.56
C ALA A 93 7.72 12.77 6.94
N GLU A 94 8.20 13.96 7.29
CA GLU A 94 8.95 14.24 8.50
C GLU A 94 8.23 13.51 9.63
N ALA A 95 8.94 12.53 10.22
CA ALA A 95 8.33 11.55 11.11
C ALA A 95 7.40 12.28 12.07
N ALA A 96 6.11 11.94 12.02
CA ALA A 96 5.15 12.51 12.95
C ALA A 96 5.74 12.37 14.36
N PRO A 97 5.76 13.45 15.15
CA PRO A 97 6.45 13.45 16.45
C PRO A 97 5.89 12.30 17.30
N PRO A 98 6.71 11.68 18.16
CA PRO A 98 6.25 10.58 18.99
C PRO A 98 5.03 11.05 19.78
N VAL A 99 3.92 10.35 19.60
CA VAL A 99 2.74 10.52 20.46
C VAL A 99 3.17 10.07 21.84
N HIS A 100 3.52 11.02 22.70
CA HIS A 100 3.70 10.77 24.12
C HIS A 100 2.36 10.28 24.66
N ARG A 101 2.32 9.02 25.06
CA ARG A 101 1.21 8.44 25.81
C ARG A 101 1.29 8.96 27.25
N GLU A 102 1.11 10.26 27.43
CA GLU A 102 0.86 10.84 28.74
C GLU A 102 -0.63 10.66 29.05
N GLU A 103 -0.86 9.77 30.02
CA GLU A 103 -1.99 9.73 30.95
C GLU A 103 -3.33 10.26 30.42
N VAL A 104 -4.12 9.34 29.87
CA VAL A 104 -5.57 9.44 30.02
C VAL A 104 -5.87 9.23 31.51
N ASP A 105 -5.81 10.32 32.27
CA ASP A 105 -6.42 10.43 33.59
C ASP A 105 -7.93 10.26 33.42
N LEU A 106 -8.39 9.03 33.65
CA LEU A 106 -9.82 8.73 33.79
C LEU A 106 -10.26 9.25 35.16
N ALA A 107 -10.42 10.57 35.25
CA ALA A 107 -11.02 11.21 36.40
C ALA A 107 -12.43 10.64 36.63
N GLY A 108 -12.67 10.12 37.84
CA GLY A 108 -14.02 9.77 38.27
C GLY A 108 -14.10 8.78 39.41
N GLU A 109 -13.49 9.10 40.55
CA GLU A 109 -13.87 8.48 41.83
C GLU A 109 -15.38 8.69 42.08
N ARG A 110 -16.13 7.58 42.24
CA ARG A 110 -17.14 7.35 43.29
C ARG A 110 -17.72 5.94 43.19
#